data_AF-M6QQA3-F1
#
_entry.id   AF-M6QQA3-F1
#
_cell.length_a   1.000
_cell.length_b   1.000
_cell.length_c   1.000
_cell.angle_alpha   90.00
_cell.angle_beta   90.00
_cell.angle_gamma   90.00
#
_symmetry.space_group_name_H-M   'P 1'
#
loop_
_entity.id
_entity.type
_entity.pdbx_description
1 polymer ?
#
loop_
_entity_poly.entity_id
_entity_poly.type
_entity_poly.pdbx_seq_one_letter_code
_entity_poly.pdbx_strand_id
1 'polypeptide(L)'
;MNLEISDSNIENALVPKTGGDSERELLARAIYLSQRIQSNLIAFCFDLKEMRDHKLFTRLGFETFKDYLQATMPKFIPISFAKNMLMLSDKMSEEEYSGVDQDQIKALAKIASDSDVYKITGMGTVHLLDGKELTIEEYESIRAEEIAQNTKTYREAIKVVEEHKELTKEKSRLERDLEVNESLIEKQSDKIKSLSEAIDYIAKEKGTESDLIATVTTKVGASKRVMELLLSIEQAVVEINNIDDSLKADSDVAGSVLQLETMFKLAGTKLNNVWTPYFFAIQDHE
;
A
#
# COMPACT_ATOMS: atom_id res chain seq x y z
N MET A 1 -79.75 -61.69 1.92
CA MET A 1 -79.79 -60.50 2.80
C MET A 1 -78.36 -60.04 2.93
N ASN A 2 -77.89 -59.24 1.97
CA ASN A 2 -76.55 -58.66 1.97
C ASN A 2 -76.73 -57.16 2.18
N LEU A 3 -76.16 -56.67 3.28
CA LEU A 3 -76.09 -55.25 3.60
C LEU A 3 -75.11 -54.59 2.64
N GLU A 4 -75.64 -53.66 1.84
CA GLU A 4 -74.86 -52.66 1.12
C GLU A 4 -74.13 -51.79 2.14
N ILE A 5 -72.80 -51.80 2.10
CA ILE A 5 -71.99 -50.77 2.74
C ILE A 5 -71.85 -49.66 1.71
N SER A 6 -72.60 -48.60 1.94
CA SER A 6 -72.54 -47.32 1.26
C SER A 6 -71.15 -46.69 1.40
N ASP A 7 -70.41 -46.65 0.30
CA ASP A 7 -69.16 -45.89 0.13
C ASP A 7 -69.41 -44.40 0.39
N SER A 8 -69.15 -43.98 1.62
CA SER A 8 -69.20 -42.60 2.10
C SER A 8 -67.81 -42.13 2.56
N ASN A 9 -66.80 -42.33 1.70
CA ASN A 9 -65.43 -41.87 1.95
C ASN A 9 -64.83 -41.16 0.72
N ILE A 10 -65.57 -40.21 0.15
CA ILE A 10 -65.05 -39.22 -0.81
C ILE A 10 -64.91 -37.87 -0.08
N GLU A 11 -64.12 -37.83 0.98
CA GLU A 11 -63.61 -36.58 1.54
C GLU A 11 -62.09 -36.76 1.81
N ASN A 12 -61.30 -35.82 1.30
CA ASN A 12 -59.85 -35.63 1.51
C ASN A 12 -58.83 -36.47 0.73
N ALA A 13 -59.07 -36.76 -0.56
CA ALA A 13 -57.95 -37.05 -1.45
C ALA A 13 -57.28 -35.75 -1.91
N LEU A 14 -56.20 -35.33 -1.23
CA LEU A 14 -55.32 -34.19 -1.58
C LEU A 14 -54.63 -34.32 -2.96
N VAL A 15 -54.92 -35.36 -3.74
CA VAL A 15 -54.48 -35.52 -5.12
C VAL A 15 -55.57 -36.31 -5.86
N PRO A 16 -55.98 -35.89 -7.08
CA PRO A 16 -56.88 -36.71 -7.89
C PRO A 16 -56.26 -38.09 -8.10
N LYS A 17 -56.93 -39.14 -7.65
CA LYS A 17 -56.56 -40.52 -8.01
C LYS A 17 -57.11 -40.77 -9.41
N THR A 18 -56.32 -40.49 -10.45
CA THR A 18 -56.64 -40.99 -11.78
C THR A 18 -56.13 -42.42 -11.87
N GLY A 19 -57.05 -43.35 -12.10
CA GLY A 19 -56.72 -44.70 -12.54
C GLY A 19 -56.41 -44.63 -14.03
N GLY A 20 -55.12 -44.57 -14.39
CA GLY A 20 -54.68 -44.47 -15.77
C GLY A 20 -53.20 -44.09 -15.87
N ASP A 21 -52.32 -45.09 -15.93
CA ASP A 21 -50.87 -44.90 -16.07
C ASP A 21 -50.50 -44.49 -17.51
N SER A 22 -50.76 -43.25 -17.91
CA SER A 22 -50.13 -42.65 -19.09
C SER A 22 -48.99 -41.71 -18.67
N GLU A 23 -47.84 -41.77 -19.34
CA GLU A 23 -46.67 -40.92 -19.03
C GLU A 23 -47.03 -39.43 -19.00
N ARG A 24 -47.99 -39.02 -19.84
CA ARG A 24 -48.47 -37.64 -19.91
C ARG A 24 -49.26 -37.21 -18.66
N GLU A 25 -50.06 -38.10 -18.08
CA GLU A 25 -50.78 -37.84 -16.83
C GLU A 25 -49.84 -37.82 -15.62
N LEU A 26 -48.85 -38.74 -15.60
CA LEU A 26 -47.80 -38.74 -14.58
C LEU A 26 -46.96 -37.45 -14.63
N LEU A 27 -46.61 -36.98 -15.84
CA LEU A 27 -45.89 -35.73 -16.03
C LEU A 27 -46.72 -34.51 -15.61
N ALA A 28 -47.99 -34.44 -16.00
CA ALA A 28 -48.90 -33.37 -15.56
C ALA A 28 -49.06 -33.34 -14.04
N ARG A 29 -49.17 -34.52 -13.41
CA ARG A 29 -49.25 -34.67 -11.95
C ARG A 29 -47.95 -34.26 -11.26
N ALA A 30 -46.79 -34.59 -11.83
CA ALA A 30 -45.50 -34.17 -11.32
C ALA A 30 -45.34 -32.64 -11.37
N ILE A 31 -45.73 -32.01 -12.49
CA ILE A 31 -45.72 -30.54 -12.63
C ILE A 31 -46.63 -29.90 -11.58
N TYR A 32 -47.87 -30.39 -11.45
CA TYR A 32 -48.82 -29.86 -10.47
C TYR A 32 -48.32 -30.00 -9.03
N LEU A 33 -47.79 -31.17 -8.66
CA LEU A 33 -47.21 -31.38 -7.33
C LEU A 33 -45.99 -30.51 -7.09
N SER A 34 -45.13 -30.32 -8.10
CA SER A 34 -43.98 -29.42 -8.03
C SER A 34 -44.41 -27.98 -7.76
N GLN A 35 -45.37 -27.45 -8.53
CA GLN A 35 -45.93 -26.11 -8.34
C GLN A 35 -46.53 -25.95 -6.95
N ARG A 36 -47.29 -26.95 -6.47
CA ARG A 36 -47.88 -26.90 -5.13
C ARG A 36 -46.83 -26.91 -4.01
N ILE A 37 -45.76 -27.69 -4.16
CA ILE A 37 -44.64 -27.70 -3.22
C ILE A 37 -43.97 -26.33 -3.19
N GLN A 38 -43.75 -25.72 -4.36
CA GLN A 38 -43.18 -24.38 -4.47
C GLN A 38 -44.07 -23.34 -3.78
N SER A 39 -45.37 -23.27 -4.10
CA SER A 39 -46.29 -22.32 -3.44
C SER A 39 -46.32 -22.46 -1.93
N ASN A 40 -46.32 -23.69 -1.40
CA ASN A 40 -46.28 -23.92 0.05
C ASN A 40 -44.97 -23.44 0.68
N LEU A 41 -43.84 -23.61 -0.01
CA LEU A 41 -42.54 -23.10 0.47
C LEU A 41 -42.50 -21.57 0.46
N ILE A 42 -43.12 -20.93 -0.53
CA ILE A 42 -43.20 -19.47 -0.65
C ILE A 42 -44.01 -18.89 0.51
N ALA A 43 -45.24 -19.38 0.68
CA ALA A 43 -46.11 -18.98 1.79
C ALA A 43 -45.41 -19.15 3.14
N PHE A 44 -44.77 -20.31 3.34
CA PHE A 44 -43.96 -20.55 4.54
C PHE A 44 -42.84 -19.52 4.75
N CYS A 45 -42.18 -19.06 3.68
CA CYS A 45 -41.13 -18.03 3.79
C CYS A 45 -41.69 -16.66 4.17
N PHE A 46 -42.86 -16.28 3.65
CA PHE A 46 -43.54 -15.04 4.04
C PHE A 46 -44.08 -15.12 5.48
N ASP A 47 -44.60 -16.27 5.90
CA ASP A 47 -44.95 -16.52 7.31
C ASP A 47 -43.71 -16.39 8.22
N LEU A 48 -42.56 -16.93 7.80
CA LEU A 48 -41.29 -16.77 8.53
C LEU A 48 -40.84 -15.30 8.57
N LYS A 49 -41.04 -14.54 7.49
CA LYS A 49 -40.76 -13.11 7.44
C LYS A 49 -41.65 -12.36 8.42
N GLU A 50 -42.95 -12.62 8.43
CA GLU A 50 -43.90 -12.03 9.36
C GLU A 50 -43.51 -12.35 10.82
N MET A 51 -43.16 -13.61 11.10
CA MET A 51 -42.66 -14.06 12.41
C MET A 51 -41.41 -13.28 12.85
N ARG A 52 -40.50 -12.97 11.92
CA ARG A 52 -39.28 -12.18 12.16
C ARG A 52 -39.60 -10.71 12.40
N ASP A 53 -40.34 -10.08 11.48
CA ASP A 53 -40.57 -8.64 11.42
C ASP A 53 -41.42 -8.16 12.59
N HIS A 54 -42.43 -8.95 12.97
CA HIS A 54 -43.27 -8.68 14.14
C HIS A 54 -42.71 -9.26 15.45
N LYS A 55 -41.52 -9.87 15.42
CA LYS A 55 -40.86 -10.52 16.56
C LYS A 55 -41.74 -11.56 17.28
N LEU A 56 -42.63 -12.23 16.55
CA LEU A 56 -43.60 -13.18 17.13
C LEU A 56 -42.91 -14.41 17.74
N PHE A 57 -41.68 -14.73 17.29
CA PHE A 57 -40.85 -15.78 17.91
C PHE A 57 -40.58 -15.54 19.41
N THR A 58 -40.53 -14.27 19.85
CA THR A 58 -40.35 -13.94 21.27
C THR A 58 -41.56 -14.33 22.11
N ARG A 59 -42.77 -14.27 21.54
CA ARG A 59 -44.00 -14.73 22.21
C ARG A 59 -44.05 -16.24 22.39
N LEU A 60 -43.31 -16.97 21.55
CA LEU A 60 -43.15 -18.42 21.65
C LEU A 60 -42.00 -18.83 22.61
N GLY A 61 -41.33 -17.87 23.25
CA GLY A 61 -40.29 -18.13 24.25
C GLY A 61 -38.87 -18.24 23.69
N PHE A 62 -38.63 -17.85 22.43
CA PHE A 62 -37.28 -17.83 21.85
C PHE A 62 -36.61 -16.45 22.01
N GLU A 63 -35.34 -16.42 22.40
CA GLU A 63 -34.58 -15.18 22.58
C GLU A 63 -34.22 -14.53 21.24
N THR A 64 -33.78 -15.32 20.26
CA THR A 64 -33.46 -14.84 18.92
C THR A 64 -34.23 -15.58 17.83
N PHE A 65 -34.44 -14.92 16.70
CA PHE A 65 -35.05 -15.54 15.52
C PHE A 65 -34.24 -16.72 14.99
N LYS A 66 -32.92 -16.70 15.20
CA LYS A 66 -32.02 -17.80 14.83
C LYS A 66 -32.31 -19.05 15.66
N ASP A 67 -32.54 -18.89 16.96
CA ASP A 67 -32.86 -20.01 17.86
C ASP A 67 -34.21 -20.62 17.49
N TYR A 68 -35.19 -19.78 17.16
CA TYR A 68 -36.48 -20.22 16.63
C TYR A 68 -36.31 -21.05 15.36
N LEU A 69 -35.57 -20.56 14.36
CA LEU A 69 -35.33 -21.29 13.12
C LEU A 69 -34.61 -22.63 13.36
N GLN A 70 -33.63 -22.68 14.27
CA GLN A 70 -32.93 -23.93 14.57
C GLN A 70 -33.82 -24.98 15.24
N ALA A 71 -34.81 -24.55 16.03
CA ALA A 71 -35.70 -25.46 16.74
C ALA A 71 -36.91 -25.92 15.91
N THR A 72 -37.45 -25.08 15.02
CA THR A 72 -38.73 -25.33 14.34
C THR A 72 -38.61 -25.63 12.85
N MET A 73 -37.48 -25.34 12.20
CA MET A 73 -37.30 -25.63 10.77
C MET A 73 -37.30 -27.13 10.49
N PRO A 74 -38.07 -27.60 9.49
CA PRO A 74 -37.97 -28.97 9.03
C PRO A 74 -36.54 -29.31 8.56
N LYS A 75 -36.00 -30.44 9.01
CA LYS A 75 -34.60 -30.85 8.73
C LYS A 75 -34.23 -30.93 7.24
N PHE A 76 -35.22 -31.05 6.35
CA PHE A 76 -35.01 -31.09 4.90
C PHE A 76 -34.79 -29.73 4.26
N ILE A 77 -35.03 -28.61 4.98
CA ILE A 77 -34.80 -27.26 4.48
C ILE A 77 -33.48 -26.74 5.05
N PRO A 78 -32.44 -26.56 4.23
CA PRO A 78 -31.18 -25.97 4.69
C PRO A 78 -31.40 -24.53 5.20
N ILE A 79 -30.73 -24.16 6.28
CA ILE A 79 -30.76 -22.79 6.82
C ILE A 79 -30.31 -21.76 5.76
N SER A 80 -29.36 -22.12 4.90
CA SER A 80 -28.90 -21.27 3.79
C SER A 80 -30.00 -20.99 2.78
N PHE A 81 -30.85 -21.98 2.49
CA PHE A 81 -32.00 -21.82 1.61
C PHE A 81 -33.02 -20.86 2.25
N ALA A 82 -33.39 -21.09 3.51
CA ALA A 82 -34.31 -20.21 4.23
C ALA A 82 -33.79 -18.77 4.34
N LYS A 83 -32.48 -18.58 4.56
CA LYS A 83 -31.85 -17.25 4.57
C LYS A 83 -31.97 -16.56 3.21
N ASN A 84 -31.68 -17.26 2.12
CA ASN A 84 -31.80 -16.70 0.77
C ASN A 84 -33.25 -16.35 0.44
N MET A 85 -34.21 -17.19 0.84
CA MET A 85 -35.64 -16.93 0.66
C MET A 85 -36.11 -15.71 1.46
N LEU A 86 -35.68 -15.58 2.72
CA LEU A 86 -36.00 -14.42 3.54
C LEU A 86 -35.44 -13.13 2.93
N MET A 87 -34.19 -13.15 2.47
CA MET A 87 -33.58 -11.99 1.81
C MET A 87 -34.31 -11.58 0.53
N LEU A 88 -34.79 -12.55 -0.24
CA LEU A 88 -35.65 -12.27 -1.40
C LEU A 88 -37.00 -11.71 -1.00
N SER A 89 -37.65 -12.28 0.01
CA SER A 89 -38.94 -11.81 0.51
C SER A 89 -38.88 -10.38 1.07
N ASP A 90 -37.69 -9.89 1.44
CA ASP A 90 -37.48 -8.50 1.84
C ASP A 90 -37.51 -7.51 0.67
N LYS A 91 -37.27 -8.00 -0.55
CA LYS A 91 -37.08 -7.19 -1.76
C LYS A 91 -38.12 -7.48 -2.85
N MET A 92 -38.92 -8.53 -2.70
CA MET A 92 -39.96 -8.97 -3.65
C MET A 92 -41.30 -9.22 -2.93
N SER A 93 -42.40 -8.97 -3.61
CA SER A 93 -43.74 -9.39 -3.15
C SER A 93 -43.98 -10.88 -3.37
N GLU A 94 -45.00 -11.44 -2.70
CA GLU A 94 -45.36 -12.86 -2.81
C GLU A 94 -45.84 -13.20 -4.22
N GLU A 95 -46.61 -12.31 -4.86
CA GLU A 95 -47.07 -12.51 -6.23
C GLU A 95 -45.90 -12.52 -7.22
N GLU A 96 -44.95 -11.59 -7.07
CA GLU A 96 -43.75 -11.53 -7.91
C GLU A 96 -42.88 -12.76 -7.73
N TYR A 97 -42.75 -13.25 -6.50
CA TYR A 97 -41.96 -14.43 -6.16
C TYR A 97 -42.54 -15.70 -6.81
N SER A 98 -43.87 -15.85 -6.82
CA SER A 98 -44.54 -17.03 -7.37
C SER A 98 -44.30 -17.29 -8.86
N GLY A 99 -43.88 -16.25 -9.60
CA GLY A 99 -43.55 -16.34 -11.02
C GLY A 99 -42.08 -16.62 -11.33
N VAL A 100 -41.21 -16.73 -10.31
CA VAL A 100 -39.76 -16.89 -10.48
C VAL A 100 -39.38 -18.37 -10.65
N ASP A 101 -38.55 -18.66 -11.65
CA ASP A 101 -38.02 -20.00 -11.87
C ASP A 101 -37.00 -20.39 -10.78
N GLN A 102 -36.98 -21.67 -10.41
CA GLN A 102 -36.20 -22.19 -9.28
C GLN A 102 -34.69 -21.98 -9.46
N ASP A 103 -34.22 -22.02 -10.71
CA ASP A 103 -32.81 -21.80 -11.04
C ASP A 103 -32.39 -20.33 -10.91
N GLN A 104 -33.34 -19.40 -11.02
CA GLN A 104 -33.10 -17.96 -10.91
C GLN A 104 -33.11 -17.47 -9.45
N ILE A 105 -33.72 -18.21 -8.52
CA ILE A 105 -33.79 -17.86 -7.09
C ILE A 105 -32.39 -17.60 -6.51
N LYS A 106 -31.39 -18.40 -6.87
CA LYS A 106 -30.02 -18.22 -6.33
C LYS A 106 -29.36 -16.93 -6.83
N ALA A 107 -29.53 -16.61 -8.11
CA ALA A 107 -28.99 -15.39 -8.71
C ALA A 107 -29.67 -14.16 -8.11
N LEU A 108 -31.00 -14.18 -8.04
CA LEU A 108 -31.80 -13.12 -7.43
C LEU A 108 -31.48 -12.93 -5.95
N ALA A 109 -31.26 -14.01 -5.18
CA ALA A 109 -30.89 -13.90 -3.77
C ALA A 109 -29.53 -13.23 -3.58
N LYS A 110 -28.59 -13.46 -4.51
CA LYS A 110 -27.30 -12.79 -4.52
C LYS A 110 -27.46 -11.29 -4.81
N ILE A 111 -28.33 -10.93 -5.74
CA ILE A 111 -28.64 -9.52 -6.04
C ILE A 111 -29.33 -8.86 -4.84
N ALA A 112 -30.31 -9.51 -4.23
CA ALA A 112 -31.01 -9.02 -3.03
C ALA A 112 -30.10 -8.88 -1.80
N SER A 113 -28.91 -9.50 -1.82
CA SER A 113 -27.91 -9.34 -0.76
C SER A 113 -27.12 -8.04 -0.85
N ASP A 114 -27.14 -7.38 -2.00
CA ASP A 114 -26.49 -6.09 -2.17
C ASP A 114 -27.30 -4.99 -1.47
N SER A 115 -26.61 -4.14 -0.71
CA SER A 115 -27.23 -3.04 0.03
C SER A 115 -27.85 -2.00 -0.88
N ASP A 116 -27.33 -1.88 -2.10
CA ASP A 116 -27.75 -0.86 -3.06
C ASP A 116 -29.09 -1.23 -3.73
N VAL A 117 -29.53 -2.48 -3.60
CA VAL A 117 -30.78 -2.99 -4.17
C VAL A 117 -31.94 -2.76 -3.20
N TYR A 118 -32.90 -1.95 -3.62
CA TYR A 118 -34.10 -1.61 -2.85
C TYR A 118 -35.25 -2.59 -3.10
N LYS A 119 -35.52 -2.91 -4.36
CA LYS A 119 -36.64 -3.78 -4.77
C LYS A 119 -36.24 -4.59 -6.01
N ILE A 120 -36.80 -5.78 -6.16
CA ILE A 120 -36.74 -6.54 -7.41
C ILE A 120 -38.18 -6.76 -7.86
N THR A 121 -38.48 -6.43 -9.12
CA THR A 121 -39.84 -6.55 -9.68
C THR A 121 -39.88 -7.48 -10.87
N GLY A 122 -40.94 -8.29 -10.94
CA GLY A 122 -41.24 -9.16 -12.09
C GLY A 122 -40.10 -10.10 -12.47
N MET A 123 -39.97 -10.37 -13.78
CA MET A 123 -38.97 -11.26 -14.39
C MET A 123 -37.58 -10.60 -14.51
N GLY A 124 -37.11 -9.89 -13.49
CA GLY A 124 -35.70 -9.49 -13.38
C GLY A 124 -35.36 -8.01 -13.58
N THR A 125 -36.20 -7.09 -13.09
CA THR A 125 -35.82 -5.67 -12.96
C THR A 125 -35.37 -5.38 -11.53
N VAL A 126 -34.15 -4.85 -11.39
CA VAL A 126 -33.50 -4.47 -10.14
C VAL A 126 -33.65 -2.96 -9.94
N HIS A 127 -34.27 -2.57 -8.84
CA HIS A 127 -34.45 -1.17 -8.43
C HIS A 127 -33.38 -0.81 -7.41
N LEU A 128 -32.57 0.18 -7.73
CA LEU A 128 -31.51 0.67 -6.86
C LEU A 128 -31.98 1.81 -5.96
N LEU A 129 -31.27 2.01 -4.85
CA LEU A 129 -31.52 3.12 -3.92
C LEU A 129 -31.34 4.51 -4.57
N ASP A 130 -30.55 4.61 -5.64
CA ASP A 130 -30.34 5.85 -6.40
C ASP A 130 -31.49 6.15 -7.38
N GLY A 131 -32.51 5.30 -7.42
CA GLY A 131 -33.70 5.43 -8.27
C GLY A 131 -33.54 4.88 -9.67
N LYS A 132 -32.43 4.21 -10.00
CA LYS A 132 -32.27 3.53 -11.29
C LYS A 132 -32.97 2.17 -11.31
N GLU A 133 -33.53 1.87 -12.47
CA GLU A 133 -34.09 0.57 -12.79
C GLU A 133 -33.19 -0.09 -13.83
N LEU A 134 -32.69 -1.28 -13.51
CA LEU A 134 -31.78 -2.03 -14.37
C LEU A 134 -32.33 -3.43 -14.58
N THR A 135 -32.04 -4.03 -15.74
CA THR A 135 -32.19 -5.48 -15.89
C THR A 135 -31.13 -6.21 -15.07
N ILE A 136 -31.38 -7.49 -14.72
CA ILE A 136 -30.37 -8.33 -14.04
C ILE A 136 -29.03 -8.32 -14.79
N GLU A 137 -29.06 -8.44 -16.12
CA GLU A 137 -27.84 -8.50 -16.94
C GLU A 137 -27.03 -7.20 -16.87
N GLU A 138 -27.70 -6.06 -16.95
CA GLU A 138 -27.06 -4.74 -16.80
C GLU A 138 -26.48 -4.54 -15.40
N TYR A 139 -27.23 -4.95 -14.37
CA TYR A 139 -26.78 -4.88 -12.99
C TYR A 139 -25.53 -5.74 -12.75
N GLU A 140 -25.53 -6.98 -13.23
CA GLU A 140 -24.39 -7.89 -13.10
C GLU A 140 -23.17 -7.39 -13.88
N SER A 141 -23.37 -6.80 -15.06
CA SER A 141 -22.30 -6.22 -15.87
C SER A 141 -21.63 -5.03 -15.15
N ILE A 142 -22.44 -4.09 -14.64
CA ILE A 142 -21.92 -2.92 -13.89
C ILE A 142 -21.15 -3.40 -12.65
N ARG A 143 -21.70 -4.34 -11.88
CA ARG A 143 -20.99 -4.87 -10.71
C ARG A 143 -19.71 -5.64 -11.08
N ALA A 144 -19.71 -6.39 -12.19
CA ALA A 144 -18.50 -7.06 -12.65
C ALA A 144 -17.40 -6.05 -13.01
N GLU A 145 -17.76 -4.95 -13.66
CA GLU A 145 -16.84 -3.86 -13.99
C GLU A 145 -16.30 -3.16 -12.74
N GLU A 146 -17.17 -2.81 -11.78
CA GLU A 146 -16.76 -2.20 -10.51
C GLU A 146 -15.86 -3.13 -9.70
N ILE A 147 -16.17 -4.42 -9.64
CA ILE A 147 -15.31 -5.41 -8.98
C ILE A 147 -13.95 -5.47 -9.68
N ALA A 148 -13.91 -5.44 -11.01
CA ALA A 148 -12.66 -5.46 -11.77
C ALA A 148 -11.81 -4.20 -11.51
N GLN A 149 -12.44 -3.02 -11.50
CA GLN A 149 -11.77 -1.76 -11.18
C GLN A 149 -11.25 -1.75 -9.74
N ASN A 150 -12.09 -2.11 -8.77
CA ASN A 150 -11.69 -2.19 -7.36
C ASN A 150 -10.55 -3.19 -7.16
N THR A 151 -10.60 -4.35 -7.81
CA THR A 151 -9.52 -5.36 -7.75
C THR A 151 -8.21 -4.79 -8.28
N LYS A 152 -8.25 -3.99 -9.36
CA LYS A 152 -7.07 -3.32 -9.89
C LYS A 152 -6.52 -2.30 -8.88
N THR A 153 -7.37 -1.45 -8.31
CA THR A 153 -6.97 -0.46 -7.31
C THR A 153 -6.39 -1.12 -6.05
N TYR A 154 -6.98 -2.20 -5.55
CA TYR A 154 -6.44 -2.93 -4.40
C TYR A 154 -5.09 -3.57 -4.71
N ARG A 155 -4.88 -4.10 -5.92
CA ARG A 155 -3.55 -4.61 -6.34
C ARG A 155 -2.51 -3.50 -6.38
N GLU A 156 -2.86 -2.33 -6.91
CA GLU A 156 -1.97 -1.17 -6.92
C GLU A 156 -1.64 -0.71 -5.49
N ALA A 157 -2.62 -0.65 -4.59
CA ALA A 157 -2.41 -0.33 -3.18
C ALA A 157 -1.49 -1.33 -2.47
N ILE A 158 -1.66 -2.64 -2.71
CA ILE A 158 -0.77 -3.68 -2.17
C ILE A 158 0.67 -3.45 -2.64
N LYS A 159 0.87 -3.13 -3.92
CA LYS A 159 2.20 -2.86 -4.47
C LYS A 159 2.88 -1.68 -3.78
N VAL A 160 2.15 -0.58 -3.56
CA VAL A 160 2.67 0.61 -2.85
C VAL A 160 3.07 0.27 -1.41
N VAL A 161 2.27 -0.54 -0.71
CA VAL A 161 2.59 -0.99 0.66
C VAL A 161 3.86 -1.84 0.68
N GLU A 162 4.05 -2.70 -0.33
CA GLU A 162 5.24 -3.54 -0.43
C GLU A 162 6.50 -2.70 -0.72
N GLU A 163 6.43 -1.74 -1.65
CA GLU A 163 7.50 -0.76 -1.92
C GLU A 163 7.86 0.05 -0.67
N HIS A 164 6.86 0.53 0.09
CA HIS A 164 7.10 1.27 1.33
C HIS A 164 7.83 0.40 2.38
N LYS A 165 7.50 -0.88 2.46
CA LYS A 165 8.16 -1.83 3.38
C LYS A 165 9.62 -2.06 3.00
N GLU A 166 9.92 -2.15 1.71
CA GLU A 166 11.30 -2.25 1.22
C GLU A 166 12.10 -0.99 1.52
N LEU A 167 11.55 0.20 1.19
CA LEU A 167 12.18 1.48 1.50
C LEU A 167 12.43 1.68 3.00
N THR A 168 11.51 1.23 3.86
CA THR A 168 11.69 1.31 5.32
C THR A 168 12.86 0.45 5.79
N LYS A 169 13.02 -0.76 5.22
CA LYS A 169 14.17 -1.64 5.54
C LYS A 169 15.49 -1.03 5.06
N GLU A 170 15.49 -0.47 3.86
CA GLU A 170 16.67 0.20 3.30
C GLU A 170 17.08 1.41 4.13
N LYS A 171 16.12 2.25 4.53
CA LYS A 171 16.36 3.38 5.43
C LYS A 171 17.01 2.94 6.76
N SER A 172 16.48 1.89 7.41
CA SER A 172 17.06 1.36 8.65
C SER A 172 18.48 0.79 8.47
N ARG A 173 18.78 0.25 7.28
CA ARG A 173 20.15 -0.17 6.95
C ARG A 173 21.08 1.04 6.81
N LEU A 174 20.66 2.06 6.06
CA LEU A 174 21.43 3.28 5.87
C LEU A 174 21.68 4.02 7.18
N GLU A 175 20.70 4.08 8.09
CA GLU A 175 20.87 4.67 9.43
C GLU A 175 21.95 3.95 10.25
N ARG A 176 21.99 2.62 10.22
CA ARG A 176 23.05 1.83 10.88
C ARG A 176 24.42 2.06 10.26
N ASP A 177 24.50 2.09 8.93
CA ASP A 177 25.75 2.34 8.22
C ASP A 177 26.28 3.76 8.53
N LEU A 178 25.37 4.74 8.70
CA LEU A 178 25.70 6.11 9.09
C LEU A 178 26.23 6.17 10.54
N GLU A 179 25.59 5.50 11.50
CA GLU A 179 26.07 5.39 12.89
C GLU A 179 27.48 4.78 12.97
N VAL A 180 27.74 3.72 12.18
CA VAL A 180 29.08 3.11 12.10
C VAL A 180 30.12 4.10 11.57
N ASN A 181 29.77 4.84 10.52
CA ASN A 181 30.64 5.85 9.94
C ASN A 181 30.92 7.01 10.91
N GLU A 182 29.92 7.49 11.64
CA GLU A 182 30.10 8.52 12.68
C GLU A 182 31.07 8.03 13.78
N SER A 183 30.93 6.80 14.25
CA SER A 183 31.87 6.23 15.25
C SER A 183 33.30 6.06 14.69
N LEU A 184 33.44 5.77 13.39
CA LEU A 184 34.76 5.72 12.75
C LEU A 184 35.42 7.09 12.67
N ILE A 185 34.64 8.13 12.34
CA ILE A 185 35.11 9.53 12.31
C ILE A 185 35.56 9.96 13.70
N GLU A 186 34.80 9.62 14.75
CA GLU A 186 35.17 9.94 16.14
C GLU A 186 36.50 9.30 16.53
N LYS A 187 36.70 8.00 16.24
CA LYS A 187 37.98 7.30 16.49
C LYS A 187 39.15 7.92 15.73
N GLN A 188 38.93 8.34 14.49
CA GLN A 188 39.96 9.03 13.71
C GLN A 188 40.29 10.41 14.29
N SER A 189 39.28 11.15 14.74
CA SER A 189 39.43 12.45 15.41
C SER A 189 40.26 12.32 16.71
N ASP A 190 39.95 11.33 17.55
CA ASP A 190 40.72 11.04 18.77
C ASP A 190 42.18 10.69 18.45
N LYS A 191 42.40 9.92 17.39
CA LYS A 191 43.75 9.57 16.94
C LYS A 191 44.52 10.80 16.46
N ILE A 192 43.90 11.68 15.68
CA ILE A 192 44.49 12.96 15.27
C ILE A 192 44.87 13.78 16.49
N LYS A 193 43.97 13.90 17.47
CA LYS A 193 44.25 14.64 18.71
C LYS A 193 45.45 14.07 19.47
N SER A 194 45.52 12.75 19.63
CA SER A 194 46.65 12.10 20.29
C SER A 194 47.98 12.31 19.57
N LEU A 195 47.97 12.32 18.22
CA LEU A 195 49.15 12.58 17.41
C LEU A 195 49.60 14.03 17.55
N SER A 196 48.67 14.99 17.55
CA SER A 196 48.97 16.40 17.78
C SER A 196 49.60 16.62 19.15
N GLU A 197 49.03 16.03 20.21
CA GLU A 197 49.60 16.10 21.57
C GLU A 197 51.01 15.49 21.65
N ALA A 198 51.27 14.40 20.92
CA ALA A 198 52.60 13.79 20.84
C ALA A 198 53.60 14.70 20.11
N ILE A 199 53.19 15.36 19.01
CA ILE A 199 54.04 16.33 18.30
C ILE A 199 54.35 17.52 19.22
N ASP A 200 53.37 18.05 19.94
CA ASP A 200 53.56 19.14 20.90
C ASP A 200 54.52 18.76 22.03
N TYR A 201 54.43 17.53 22.54
CA TYR A 201 55.36 17.01 23.54
C TYR A 201 56.79 16.95 22.99
N ILE A 202 56.98 16.38 21.80
CA ILE A 202 58.30 16.28 21.15
C ILE A 202 58.87 17.67 20.88
N ALA A 203 58.03 18.62 20.45
CA ALA A 203 58.41 20.01 20.21
C ALA A 203 58.95 20.68 21.48
N LYS A 204 58.23 20.51 22.59
CA LYS A 204 58.62 21.01 23.89
C LYS A 204 59.93 20.37 24.39
N GLU A 205 60.11 19.06 24.18
CA GLU A 205 61.33 18.33 24.56
C GLU A 205 62.55 18.78 23.75
N LYS A 206 62.37 19.08 22.46
CA LYS A 206 63.46 19.52 21.57
C LYS A 206 63.72 21.02 21.57
N GLY A 207 62.95 21.82 22.32
CA GLY A 207 63.10 23.27 22.36
C GLY A 207 62.81 23.94 21.02
N THR A 208 61.88 23.38 20.25
CA THR A 208 61.51 23.80 18.89
C THR A 208 59.99 23.94 18.78
N GLU A 209 59.48 24.71 17.83
CA GLU A 209 58.02 24.85 17.64
C GLU A 209 57.41 23.60 17.01
N SER A 210 56.22 23.21 17.47
CA SER A 210 55.46 22.03 17.01
C SER A 210 55.20 22.07 15.50
N ASP A 211 54.93 23.27 14.97
CA ASP A 211 54.74 23.52 13.55
C ASP A 211 55.99 23.19 12.71
N LEU A 212 57.20 23.43 13.22
CA LEU A 212 58.45 23.09 12.51
C LEU A 212 58.67 21.58 12.46
N ILE A 213 58.33 20.86 13.53
CA ILE A 213 58.42 19.40 13.54
C ILE A 213 57.39 18.81 12.58
N ALA A 214 56.13 19.24 12.68
CA ALA A 214 55.06 18.79 11.78
C ALA A 214 55.36 19.09 10.30
N THR A 215 56.01 20.22 10.00
CA THR A 215 56.45 20.60 8.64
C THR A 215 57.50 19.64 8.09
N VAL A 216 58.40 19.11 8.93
CA VAL A 216 59.50 18.22 8.50
C VAL A 216 59.08 16.74 8.53
N THR A 217 58.15 16.35 9.41
CA THR A 217 57.77 14.94 9.59
C THR A 217 56.44 14.54 8.94
N THR A 218 55.59 15.50 8.52
CA THR A 218 54.28 15.20 7.93
C THR A 218 54.10 15.83 6.55
N LYS A 219 53.52 15.06 5.63
CA LYS A 219 53.23 15.49 4.25
C LYS A 219 52.29 16.71 4.21
N VAL A 220 51.31 16.76 5.13
CA VAL A 220 50.35 17.87 5.25
C VAL A 220 51.00 19.15 5.78
N GLY A 221 51.89 19.05 6.79
CA GLY A 221 52.65 20.19 7.30
C GLY A 221 53.56 20.81 6.24
N ALA A 222 54.25 19.97 5.46
CA ALA A 222 55.07 20.43 4.33
C ALA A 222 54.24 21.16 3.26
N SER A 223 53.08 20.61 2.87
CA SER A 223 52.17 21.24 1.91
C SER A 223 51.65 22.60 2.39
N LYS A 224 51.22 22.70 3.66
CA LYS A 224 50.75 23.96 4.24
C LYS A 224 51.84 25.03 4.17
N ARG A 225 53.07 24.70 4.55
CA ARG A 225 54.18 25.66 4.57
C ARG A 225 54.61 26.11 3.17
N VAL A 226 54.61 25.22 2.19
CA VAL A 226 54.90 25.58 0.79
C VAL A 226 53.83 26.51 0.23
N MET A 227 52.55 26.28 0.56
CA MET A 227 51.45 27.15 0.13
C MET A 227 51.52 28.54 0.78
N GLU A 228 51.85 28.62 2.08
CA GLU A 228 52.11 29.90 2.77
C GLU A 228 53.28 30.68 2.13
N LEU A 229 54.35 30.00 1.73
CA LEU A 229 55.49 30.60 1.04
C LEU A 229 55.11 31.13 -0.35
N LEU A 230 54.32 30.37 -1.13
CA LEU A 230 53.81 30.82 -2.43
C LEU A 230 52.95 32.08 -2.29
N LEU A 231 52.02 32.09 -1.32
CA LEU A 231 51.19 33.25 -1.03
C LEU A 231 52.02 34.48 -0.61
N SER A 232 53.06 34.28 0.20
CA SER A 232 53.96 35.37 0.62
C SER A 232 54.77 35.94 -0.56
N ILE A 233 55.19 35.09 -1.50
CA ILE A 233 55.88 35.51 -2.73
C ILE A 233 54.92 36.31 -3.62
N GLU A 234 53.67 35.85 -3.77
CA GLU A 234 52.65 36.57 -4.54
C GLU A 234 52.34 37.95 -3.94
N GLN A 235 52.19 38.02 -2.61
CA GLN A 235 52.01 39.28 -1.89
C GLN A 235 53.20 40.22 -2.10
N ALA A 236 54.44 39.73 -1.99
CA ALA A 236 55.64 40.53 -2.24
C ALA A 236 55.70 41.08 -3.68
N VAL A 237 55.27 40.30 -4.69
CA VAL A 237 55.18 40.78 -6.08
C VAL A 237 54.11 41.87 -6.22
N VAL A 238 52.97 41.76 -5.54
CA VAL A 238 51.93 42.80 -5.54
C VAL A 238 52.44 44.08 -4.87
N GLU A 239 53.13 43.96 -3.74
CA GLU A 239 53.73 45.11 -3.04
C GLU A 239 54.77 45.83 -3.91
N ILE A 240 55.62 45.08 -4.61
CA ILE A 240 56.58 45.64 -5.57
C ILE A 240 55.87 46.37 -6.72
N ASN A 241 54.78 45.79 -7.23
CA ASN A 241 53.99 46.42 -8.29
C ASN A 241 53.27 47.68 -7.82
N ASN A 242 53.00 47.81 -6.52
CA ASN A 242 52.38 48.98 -5.89
C ASN A 242 53.38 50.06 -5.44
N ILE A 243 54.69 49.90 -5.71
CA ILE A 243 55.68 50.96 -5.47
C ILE A 243 55.29 52.21 -6.28
N ASP A 244 55.40 53.38 -5.64
CA ASP A 244 55.02 54.69 -6.22
C ASP A 244 55.68 54.93 -7.59
N ASP A 245 54.88 55.38 -8.56
CA ASP A 245 55.34 55.58 -9.94
C ASP A 245 56.42 56.66 -10.07
N SER A 246 56.50 57.60 -9.11
CA SER A 246 57.58 58.60 -9.04
C SER A 246 58.93 57.99 -8.67
N LEU A 247 58.96 56.92 -7.88
CA LEU A 247 60.17 56.15 -7.56
C LEU A 247 60.56 55.21 -8.71
N LYS A 248 59.58 54.69 -9.46
CA LYS A 248 59.81 53.91 -10.68
C LYS A 248 60.31 54.74 -11.86
N ALA A 249 60.24 56.07 -11.78
CA ALA A 249 60.77 56.97 -12.80
C ALA A 249 62.29 57.15 -12.69
N ASP A 250 62.90 56.83 -11.54
CA ASP A 250 64.36 56.76 -11.37
C ASP A 250 64.89 55.47 -12.01
N SER A 251 65.83 55.59 -12.95
CA SER A 251 66.32 54.46 -13.74
C SER A 251 67.01 53.37 -12.91
N ASP A 252 67.69 53.74 -11.83
CA ASP A 252 68.44 52.80 -10.99
C ASP A 252 67.47 52.04 -10.06
N VAL A 253 66.45 52.74 -9.57
CA VAL A 253 65.37 52.15 -8.76
C VAL A 253 64.48 51.25 -9.62
N ALA A 254 64.13 51.68 -10.83
CA ALA A 254 63.33 50.91 -11.77
C ALA A 254 64.02 49.59 -12.18
N GLY A 255 65.32 49.65 -12.47
CA GLY A 255 66.12 48.45 -12.77
C GLY A 255 66.15 47.46 -11.60
N SER A 256 66.33 47.97 -10.38
CA SER A 256 66.36 47.16 -9.16
C SER A 256 65.00 46.54 -8.82
N VAL A 257 63.91 47.31 -9.00
CA VAL A 257 62.52 46.86 -8.82
C VAL A 257 62.16 45.76 -9.81
N LEU A 258 62.50 45.94 -11.09
CA LEU A 258 62.27 44.93 -12.13
C LEU A 258 63.06 43.64 -11.85
N GLN A 259 64.31 43.78 -11.39
CA GLN A 259 65.14 42.63 -11.03
C GLN A 259 64.54 41.86 -9.83
N LEU A 260 64.09 42.57 -8.79
CA LEU A 260 63.44 41.95 -7.63
C LEU A 260 62.12 41.26 -8.02
N GLU A 261 61.27 41.91 -8.81
CA GLU A 261 60.03 41.32 -9.30
C GLU A 261 60.30 40.03 -10.10
N THR A 262 61.29 40.08 -10.99
CA THR A 262 61.70 38.92 -11.79
C THR A 262 62.22 37.78 -10.90
N MET A 263 63.01 38.11 -9.87
CA MET A 263 63.50 37.12 -8.92
C MET A 263 62.38 36.45 -8.12
N PHE A 264 61.39 37.21 -7.64
CA PHE A 264 60.25 36.65 -6.91
C PHE A 264 59.34 35.81 -7.80
N LYS A 265 59.03 36.26 -9.02
CA LYS A 265 58.28 35.47 -10.01
C LYS A 265 59.00 34.16 -10.35
N LEU A 266 60.32 34.20 -10.53
CA LEU A 266 61.12 33.02 -10.79
C LEU A 266 61.15 32.06 -9.57
N ALA A 267 61.24 32.60 -8.36
CA ALA A 267 61.20 31.80 -7.13
C ALA A 267 59.84 31.10 -6.96
N GLY A 268 58.73 31.81 -7.16
CA GLY A 268 57.39 31.23 -7.16
C GLY A 268 57.21 30.16 -8.23
N THR A 269 57.68 30.42 -9.45
CA THR A 269 57.64 29.44 -10.56
C THR A 269 58.46 28.18 -10.25
N LYS A 270 59.66 28.32 -9.70
CA LYS A 270 60.50 27.18 -9.31
C LYS A 270 59.87 26.35 -8.19
N LEU A 271 59.36 27.00 -7.15
CA LEU A 271 58.65 26.32 -6.06
C LEU A 271 57.42 25.59 -6.58
N ASN A 272 56.62 26.24 -7.43
CA ASN A 272 55.44 25.64 -8.03
C ASN A 272 55.79 24.43 -8.93
N ASN A 273 56.81 24.55 -9.79
CA ASN A 273 57.23 23.46 -10.68
C ASN A 273 57.82 22.26 -9.94
N VAL A 274 58.51 22.49 -8.82
CA VAL A 274 59.04 21.41 -7.99
C VAL A 274 57.94 20.77 -7.17
N TRP A 275 56.99 21.54 -6.62
CA TRP A 275 56.00 21.04 -5.66
C TRP A 275 54.75 20.46 -6.30
N THR A 276 54.24 21.07 -7.38
CA THR A 276 52.98 20.69 -8.04
C THR A 276 52.91 19.23 -8.50
N PRO A 277 53.98 18.63 -9.07
CA PRO A 277 53.99 17.20 -9.37
C PRO A 277 53.79 16.31 -8.13
N TYR A 278 54.34 16.71 -6.98
CA TYR A 278 54.17 15.97 -5.73
C TYR A 278 52.81 16.23 -5.07
N PHE A 279 52.20 17.39 -5.31
CA PHE A 279 50.86 17.76 -4.85
C PHE A 279 49.77 16.92 -5.55
N PHE A 280 49.89 16.67 -6.86
CA PHE A 280 48.96 15.80 -7.59
C PHE A 280 49.17 14.31 -7.29
N ALA A 281 50.41 13.87 -7.04
CA ALA A 281 50.68 12.52 -6.52
C ALA A 281 50.15 12.28 -5.08
N ILE A 282 49.60 13.30 -4.40
CA ILE A 282 48.89 13.14 -3.11
C ILE A 282 47.44 12.70 -3.32
N GLN A 283 46.81 13.08 -4.43
CA GLN A 283 45.41 12.75 -4.72
C GLN A 283 45.23 11.33 -5.29
N ASP A 284 46.26 10.75 -5.91
CA ASP A 284 46.18 9.44 -6.58
C ASP A 284 46.41 8.23 -5.63
N HIS A 285 46.58 8.46 -4.32
CA HIS A 285 46.86 7.39 -3.33
C HIS A 285 45.88 7.33 -2.15
N GLU A 286 44.70 7.94 -2.27
CA GLU A 286 43.50 7.62 -1.46
C GLU A 286 42.54 6.73 -2.26
#